data_AF-A0A356TLL2-F1
#
_entry.id   AF-A0A356TLL2-F1
#
_cell.length_a   1.000
_cell.length_b   1.000
_cell.length_c   1.000
_cell.angle_alpha   90.00
_cell.angle_beta   90.00
_cell.angle_gamma   90.00
#
_symmetry.space_group_name_H-M   'P 1'
#
loop_
_entity.id
_entity.type
_entity.pdbx_description
1 polymer ?
#
loop_
_entity_poly.entity_id
_entity_poly.type
_entity_poly.pdbx_seq_one_letter_code
_entity_poly.pdbx_strand_id
1 'polypeptide(L)'
;MACLEHLMHDGAGEHPGLFRVLERLRAHVPEGTVARGLLDGARHLAGGELPSETSPRLQARRLLASFVRDRLSSRPIGIYAESDALGRIFRHDRFLQQGLSVADAAPLRRGLLEAPDLLEDYERHLKLVTGVTGPLALPSVLHGDGPFVALVPASGSLENQLIDELFGAASVPDGFSLGRELIARIRDGRLVTRPTEGDAWYRYQLHAAAALLEPESEGLRVGPRYRADLEEAFQALFALNRETHVKQLAVAVAGGAMSLRVAPQVSVEPLPEHYGRVADGYACLARNIAEVFGPGVPSGHRLAPGGPRLGDALADIEALFRGAEAVSREQLGQRPADFARSSRFHAWQAQSGDDPALRQDLRVAVPVWRDVERGTVRICATLGVRARQLDFTFERSPQVHVDGQEARDVMFSAASGTILSAVTIECDVTKVPTRSELRAICEEHRTPRAIRAALEAG
;
A
#
# COMPACT_ATOMS: atom_id res chain seq x y z
N MET A 1 -8.17 0.83 0.23
CA MET A 1 -8.06 -0.14 1.35
C MET A 1 -9.33 -0.24 2.16
N ALA A 2 -9.73 0.73 3.01
CA ALA A 2 -10.86 0.57 3.95
C ALA A 2 -12.14 -0.12 3.41
N CYS A 3 -12.62 0.23 2.21
CA CYS A 3 -13.78 -0.44 1.58
C CYS A 3 -13.52 -1.93 1.24
N LEU A 4 -12.29 -2.30 0.87
CA LEU A 4 -11.87 -3.67 0.63
C LEU A 4 -11.80 -4.48 1.94
N GLU A 5 -11.32 -3.88 3.05
CA GLU A 5 -11.35 -4.52 4.38
C GLU A 5 -12.78 -4.90 4.78
N HIS A 6 -13.72 -3.98 4.59
CA HIS A 6 -15.14 -4.25 4.80
C HIS A 6 -15.68 -5.32 3.85
N LEU A 7 -15.34 -5.27 2.56
CA LEU A 7 -15.76 -6.28 1.59
C LEU A 7 -15.23 -7.69 1.93
N MET A 8 -13.99 -7.80 2.42
CA MET A 8 -13.39 -9.06 2.87
C MET A 8 -14.00 -9.61 4.16
N HIS A 9 -14.30 -8.73 5.13
CA HIS A 9 -14.84 -9.12 6.43
C HIS A 9 -16.35 -9.38 6.40
N ASP A 10 -17.13 -8.47 5.81
CA ASP A 10 -18.59 -8.46 5.85
C ASP A 10 -19.25 -9.17 4.65
N GLY A 11 -18.62 -9.12 3.48
CA GLY A 11 -19.07 -9.74 2.22
C GLY A 11 -19.94 -8.84 1.34
N ALA A 12 -20.47 -9.40 0.25
CA ALA A 12 -21.37 -8.69 -0.66
C ALA A 12 -22.34 -9.61 -1.41
N GLY A 13 -23.62 -9.27 -1.37
CA GLY A 13 -24.67 -10.03 -2.04
C GLY A 13 -24.80 -11.44 -1.46
N GLU A 14 -24.67 -12.44 -2.32
CA GLU A 14 -24.73 -13.86 -1.96
C GLU A 14 -23.37 -14.39 -1.45
N HIS A 15 -22.27 -13.67 -1.70
CA HIS A 15 -20.92 -14.07 -1.29
C HIS A 15 -20.63 -13.64 0.16
N PRO A 16 -20.44 -14.58 1.10
CA PRO A 16 -20.21 -14.27 2.50
C PRO A 16 -18.78 -13.75 2.74
N GLY A 17 -18.65 -12.70 3.55
CA GLY A 17 -17.36 -12.28 4.08
C GLY A 17 -16.85 -13.21 5.17
N LEU A 18 -15.57 -13.04 5.54
CA LEU A 18 -14.87 -13.86 6.53
C LEU A 18 -15.67 -14.07 7.82
N PHE A 19 -16.32 -13.04 8.35
CA PHE A 19 -17.11 -13.14 9.58
C PHE A 19 -18.23 -14.19 9.48
N ARG A 20 -18.92 -14.27 8.33
CA ARG A 20 -19.99 -15.26 8.09
C ARG A 20 -19.44 -16.66 7.82
N VAL A 21 -18.27 -16.77 7.17
CA VAL A 21 -17.55 -18.04 7.01
C VAL A 21 -17.18 -18.62 8.39
N LEU A 22 -16.67 -17.78 9.29
CA LEU A 22 -16.27 -18.19 10.64
C LEU A 22 -17.46 -18.55 11.54
N GLU A 23 -18.56 -17.79 11.52
CA GLU A 23 -19.78 -18.15 12.28
C GLU A 23 -20.40 -19.48 11.77
N ARG A 24 -20.30 -19.79 10.47
CA ARG A 24 -20.67 -21.11 9.92
C ARG A 24 -19.71 -22.20 10.43
N LEU A 25 -18.40 -22.01 10.27
CA LEU A 25 -17.38 -22.97 10.74
C LEU A 25 -17.52 -23.27 12.24
N ARG A 26 -17.88 -22.27 13.05
CA ARG A 26 -18.10 -22.42 14.50
C ARG A 26 -19.12 -23.50 14.86
N ALA A 27 -20.12 -23.73 14.01
CA ALA A 27 -21.12 -24.78 14.20
C ALA A 27 -20.55 -26.21 13.99
N HIS A 28 -19.51 -26.37 13.18
CA HIS A 28 -18.86 -27.64 12.88
C HIS A 28 -17.68 -27.96 13.81
N VAL A 29 -17.29 -27.03 14.70
CA VAL A 29 -16.10 -27.17 15.56
C VAL A 29 -16.51 -27.52 16.99
N PRO A 30 -16.10 -28.71 17.53
CA PRO A 30 -16.48 -29.18 18.86
C PRO A 30 -16.10 -28.24 20.00
N GLU A 31 -16.97 -28.17 21.01
CA GLU A 31 -16.82 -27.27 22.15
C GLU A 31 -15.70 -27.72 23.12
N GLY A 32 -15.17 -26.77 23.89
CA GLY A 32 -14.00 -26.96 24.75
C GLY A 32 -12.65 -27.05 24.03
N THR A 33 -12.61 -27.20 22.70
CA THR A 33 -11.37 -27.22 21.91
C THR A 33 -10.69 -25.83 21.83
N VAL A 34 -9.37 -25.81 21.60
CA VAL A 34 -8.63 -24.57 21.30
C VAL A 34 -9.19 -23.90 20.02
N ALA A 35 -9.46 -24.70 18.98
CA ALA A 35 -10.15 -24.29 17.77
C ALA A 35 -11.45 -23.50 18.04
N ARG A 36 -12.35 -24.04 18.88
CA ARG A 36 -13.60 -23.35 19.23
C ARG A 36 -13.35 -22.10 20.06
N GLY A 37 -12.40 -22.13 20.99
CA GLY A 37 -11.98 -20.96 21.77
C GLY A 37 -11.43 -19.82 20.90
N LEU A 38 -10.76 -20.13 19.79
CA LEU A 38 -10.32 -19.14 18.80
C LEU A 38 -11.52 -18.52 18.07
N LEU A 39 -12.47 -19.33 17.60
CA LEU A 39 -13.67 -18.83 16.91
C LEU A 39 -14.56 -17.99 17.84
N ASP A 40 -14.82 -18.45 19.06
CA ASP A 40 -15.56 -17.70 20.08
C ASP A 40 -14.84 -16.39 20.48
N GLY A 41 -13.50 -16.39 20.49
CA GLY A 41 -12.70 -15.19 20.73
C GLY A 41 -12.72 -14.18 19.58
N ALA A 42 -12.60 -14.64 18.33
CA ALA A 42 -12.71 -13.80 17.14
C ALA A 42 -14.09 -13.14 17.05
N ARG A 43 -15.15 -13.94 17.20
CA ARG A 43 -16.55 -13.50 17.30
C ARG A 43 -16.73 -12.37 18.32
N HIS A 44 -16.05 -12.45 19.46
CA HIS A 44 -16.10 -11.40 20.49
C HIS A 44 -15.39 -10.10 20.05
N LEU A 45 -14.26 -10.18 19.35
CA LEU A 45 -13.55 -9.01 18.81
C LEU A 45 -14.33 -8.29 17.71
N ALA A 46 -15.16 -9.01 16.95
CA ALA A 46 -16.13 -8.44 16.01
C ALA A 46 -17.33 -7.74 16.71
N GLY A 47 -17.51 -7.94 18.03
CA GLY A 47 -18.57 -7.34 18.84
C GLY A 47 -19.64 -8.31 19.34
N GLY A 48 -19.51 -9.61 19.09
CA GLY A 48 -20.42 -10.63 19.62
C GLY A 48 -20.20 -10.95 21.10
N GLU A 49 -21.16 -11.65 21.71
CA GLU A 49 -20.99 -12.19 23.06
C GLU A 49 -20.15 -13.48 23.06
N LEU A 50 -19.31 -13.61 24.10
CA LEU A 50 -18.66 -14.87 24.46
C LEU A 50 -19.69 -15.90 24.94
N PRO A 51 -19.40 -17.21 24.86
CA PRO A 51 -20.26 -18.25 25.41
C PRO A 51 -20.65 -17.98 26.87
N SER A 52 -21.89 -18.34 27.23
CA SER A 52 -22.38 -18.32 28.61
C SER A 52 -21.65 -19.35 29.48
N GLU A 53 -21.37 -20.53 28.93
CA GLU A 53 -20.76 -21.67 29.63
C GLU A 53 -19.32 -21.43 30.07
N THR A 54 -19.02 -21.83 31.31
CA THR A 54 -17.75 -21.55 31.98
C THR A 54 -16.52 -22.08 31.24
N SER A 55 -16.58 -23.29 30.66
CA SER A 55 -15.39 -23.92 30.05
C SER A 55 -15.03 -23.33 28.67
N PRO A 56 -15.93 -23.28 27.66
CA PRO A 56 -15.66 -22.57 26.40
C PRO A 56 -15.27 -21.10 26.62
N ARG A 57 -15.98 -20.40 27.52
CA ARG A 57 -15.71 -19.00 27.87
C ARG A 57 -14.32 -18.81 28.49
N LEU A 58 -13.85 -19.74 29.33
CA LEU A 58 -12.50 -19.67 29.91
C LEU A 58 -11.42 -19.85 28.82
N GLN A 59 -11.65 -20.76 27.87
CA GLN A 59 -10.70 -21.01 26.78
C GLN A 59 -10.56 -19.80 25.85
N ALA A 60 -11.67 -19.21 25.42
CA ALA A 60 -11.66 -17.98 24.62
C ALA A 60 -11.00 -16.80 25.38
N ARG A 61 -11.31 -16.62 26.67
CA ARG A 61 -10.71 -15.55 27.50
C ARG A 61 -9.20 -15.71 27.70
N ARG A 62 -8.67 -16.94 27.74
CA ARG A 62 -7.21 -17.20 27.81
C ARG A 62 -6.49 -16.73 26.54
N LEU A 63 -7.01 -17.11 25.37
CA LEU A 63 -6.45 -16.70 24.07
C LEU A 63 -6.51 -15.17 23.91
N LEU A 64 -7.67 -14.56 24.20
CA LEU A 64 -7.85 -13.10 24.16
C LEU A 64 -6.89 -12.36 25.11
N ALA A 65 -6.68 -12.87 26.33
CA ALA A 65 -5.76 -12.27 27.30
C ALA A 65 -4.28 -12.39 26.90
N SER A 66 -3.93 -13.39 26.08
CA SER A 66 -2.60 -13.49 25.46
C SER A 66 -2.44 -12.44 24.35
N PHE A 67 -3.39 -12.42 23.41
CA PHE A 67 -3.40 -11.49 22.27
C PHE A 67 -3.36 -10.01 22.69
N VAL A 68 -4.22 -9.59 23.62
CA VAL A 68 -4.28 -8.20 24.11
C VAL A 68 -3.01 -7.79 24.90
N ARG A 69 -2.20 -8.76 25.36
CA ARG A 69 -0.89 -8.50 25.97
C ARG A 69 0.17 -8.18 24.92
N ASP A 70 0.13 -8.83 23.76
CA ASP A 70 0.93 -8.42 22.60
C ASP A 70 0.33 -7.18 21.93
N ARG A 71 0.76 -6.01 22.39
CA ARG A 71 0.36 -4.71 21.84
C ARG A 71 0.82 -4.48 20.40
N LEU A 72 1.79 -5.22 19.87
CA LEU A 72 2.22 -5.08 18.48
C LEU A 72 1.24 -5.78 17.54
N SER A 73 0.69 -6.93 17.95
CA SER A 73 -0.35 -7.62 17.18
C SER A 73 -1.77 -7.09 17.41
N SER A 74 -2.08 -6.53 18.59
CA SER A 74 -3.46 -6.20 18.98
C SER A 74 -3.83 -4.71 18.95
N ARG A 75 -2.88 -3.79 18.79
CA ARG A 75 -3.16 -2.34 18.65
C ARG A 75 -3.39 -1.98 17.17
N PRO A 76 -4.57 -1.44 16.78
CA PRO A 76 -4.77 -0.94 15.42
C PRO A 76 -3.82 0.20 15.07
N ILE A 77 -3.32 0.19 13.83
CA ILE A 77 -2.33 1.13 13.29
C ILE A 77 -2.70 1.54 11.86
N GLY A 78 -2.18 2.68 11.38
CA GLY A 78 -2.56 3.25 10.08
C GLY A 78 -4.07 3.47 9.97
N ILE A 79 -4.66 3.12 8.82
CA ILE A 79 -6.11 3.22 8.56
C ILE A 79 -6.98 2.50 9.59
N TYR A 80 -6.47 1.43 10.22
CA TYR A 80 -7.23 0.66 11.21
C TYR A 80 -7.43 1.41 12.55
N ALA A 81 -6.71 2.51 12.77
CA ALA A 81 -6.89 3.38 13.92
C ALA A 81 -7.94 4.49 13.69
N GLU A 82 -8.52 4.61 12.49
CA GLU A 82 -9.35 5.76 12.10
C GLU A 82 -10.85 5.57 12.38
N SER A 83 -11.29 4.34 12.64
CA SER A 83 -12.66 4.07 13.10
C SER A 83 -12.71 2.80 13.97
N ASP A 84 -13.68 2.73 14.88
CA ASP A 84 -13.91 1.52 15.68
C ASP A 84 -14.28 0.30 14.83
N ALA A 85 -14.83 0.50 13.62
CA ALA A 85 -15.15 -0.57 12.69
C ALA A 85 -13.88 -1.22 12.12
N LEU A 86 -13.01 -0.44 11.48
CA LEU A 86 -11.71 -0.93 10.99
C LEU A 86 -10.83 -1.44 12.14
N GLY A 87 -10.90 -0.81 13.33
CA GLY A 87 -10.21 -1.27 14.53
C GLY A 87 -10.73 -2.60 15.08
N ARG A 88 -12.01 -2.95 14.86
CA ARG A 88 -12.54 -4.30 15.14
C ARG A 88 -12.04 -5.32 14.12
N ILE A 89 -12.14 -5.02 12.83
CA ILE A 89 -11.66 -5.90 11.73
C ILE A 89 -10.18 -6.24 11.96
N PHE A 90 -9.32 -5.24 12.17
CA PHE A 90 -7.90 -5.44 12.48
C PHE A 90 -7.67 -6.40 13.64
N ARG A 91 -8.39 -6.23 14.76
CA ARG A 91 -8.22 -7.09 15.94
C ARG A 91 -8.75 -8.50 15.69
N HIS A 92 -9.87 -8.64 15.00
CA HIS A 92 -10.46 -9.92 14.60
C HIS A 92 -9.47 -10.72 13.73
N ASP A 93 -8.95 -10.11 12.68
CA ASP A 93 -8.07 -10.79 11.71
C ASP A 93 -6.69 -11.06 12.29
N ARG A 94 -6.08 -10.09 13.02
CA ARG A 94 -4.82 -10.31 13.76
C ARG A 94 -4.94 -11.39 14.84
N PHE A 95 -6.13 -11.63 15.39
CA PHE A 95 -6.37 -12.72 16.34
C PHE A 95 -6.40 -14.09 15.63
N LEU A 96 -6.98 -14.16 14.43
CA LEU A 96 -7.07 -15.37 13.59
C LEU A 96 -5.74 -15.73 12.88
N GLN A 97 -4.84 -14.77 12.76
CA GLN A 97 -3.46 -14.92 12.26
C GLN A 97 -2.50 -15.58 13.26
N GLN A 98 -2.95 -15.91 14.48
CA GLN A 98 -2.13 -16.65 15.45
C GLN A 98 -1.83 -18.08 14.96
N GLY A 99 -0.56 -18.50 15.08
CA GLY A 99 -0.15 -19.87 14.82
C GLY A 99 -0.73 -20.85 15.84
N LEU A 100 -1.50 -21.81 15.36
CA LEU A 100 -1.96 -22.99 16.08
C LEU A 100 -1.01 -24.16 15.84
N SER A 101 -0.91 -25.10 16.79
CA SER A 101 -0.35 -26.41 16.47
C SER A 101 -1.28 -27.16 15.50
N VAL A 102 -0.75 -28.09 14.70
CA VAL A 102 -1.57 -28.94 13.81
C VAL A 102 -2.65 -29.71 14.60
N ALA A 103 -2.35 -30.11 15.84
CA ALA A 103 -3.32 -30.79 16.72
C ALA A 103 -4.47 -29.86 17.15
N ASP A 104 -4.17 -28.60 17.50
CA ASP A 104 -5.18 -27.60 17.84
C ASP A 104 -6.00 -27.13 16.63
N ALA A 105 -5.40 -27.18 15.44
CA ALA A 105 -6.03 -26.82 14.16
C ALA A 105 -6.87 -27.94 13.54
N ALA A 106 -6.61 -29.21 13.86
CA ALA A 106 -7.30 -30.37 13.27
C ALA A 106 -8.85 -30.30 13.35
N PRO A 107 -9.50 -29.76 14.41
CA PRO A 107 -10.95 -29.55 14.42
C PRO A 107 -11.44 -28.50 13.40
N LEU A 108 -10.65 -27.46 13.13
CA LEU A 108 -10.97 -26.44 12.12
C LEU A 108 -10.91 -27.06 10.72
N ARG A 109 -9.82 -27.79 10.44
CA ARG A 109 -9.62 -28.50 9.17
C ARG A 109 -10.76 -29.49 8.90
N ARG A 110 -11.19 -30.23 9.93
CA ARG A 110 -12.32 -31.16 9.82
C ARG A 110 -13.63 -30.42 9.54
N GLY A 111 -13.96 -29.38 10.30
CA GLY A 111 -15.21 -28.62 10.13
C GLY A 111 -15.33 -27.92 8.76
N LEU A 112 -14.20 -27.58 8.12
CA LEU A 112 -14.17 -27.15 6.72
C LEU A 112 -14.47 -28.32 5.76
N LEU A 113 -13.75 -29.44 5.90
CA LEU A 113 -13.89 -30.61 5.01
C LEU A 113 -15.25 -31.33 5.13
N GLU A 114 -15.96 -31.18 6.25
CA GLU A 114 -17.31 -31.72 6.47
C GLU A 114 -18.43 -30.88 5.81
N ALA A 115 -18.11 -29.70 5.25
CA ALA A 115 -19.09 -28.77 4.66
C ALA A 115 -18.56 -28.15 3.35
N PRO A 116 -18.81 -28.77 2.17
CA PRO A 116 -18.27 -28.31 0.88
C PRO A 116 -18.53 -26.83 0.56
N ASP A 117 -19.76 -26.36 0.72
CA ASP A 117 -20.14 -24.95 0.48
C ASP A 117 -19.42 -23.96 1.43
N LEU A 118 -18.91 -24.44 2.57
CA LEU A 118 -18.14 -23.64 3.53
C LEU A 118 -16.65 -23.66 3.17
N LEU A 119 -16.16 -24.81 2.71
CA LEU A 119 -14.81 -24.97 2.17
C LEU A 119 -14.59 -24.05 0.97
N GLU A 120 -15.52 -24.02 0.01
CA GLU A 120 -15.44 -23.17 -1.19
C GLU A 120 -15.38 -21.67 -0.83
N ASP A 121 -16.17 -21.22 0.15
CA ASP A 121 -16.15 -19.83 0.62
C ASP A 121 -14.86 -19.48 1.38
N TYR A 122 -14.31 -20.43 2.14
CA TYR A 122 -13.02 -20.28 2.80
C TYR A 122 -11.85 -20.21 1.80
N GLU A 123 -11.86 -21.08 0.78
CA GLU A 123 -10.88 -21.06 -0.32
C GLU A 123 -11.01 -19.79 -1.17
N ARG A 124 -12.24 -19.30 -1.44
CA ARG A 124 -12.48 -17.98 -2.05
C ARG A 124 -11.86 -16.84 -1.24
N HIS A 125 -12.01 -16.86 0.09
CA HIS A 125 -11.39 -15.85 0.96
C HIS A 125 -9.86 -15.92 0.91
N LEU A 126 -9.26 -17.13 1.02
CA LEU A 126 -7.80 -17.28 0.90
C LEU A 126 -7.27 -16.81 -0.46
N LYS A 127 -7.98 -17.12 -1.55
CA LYS A 127 -7.62 -16.65 -2.92
C LYS A 127 -7.66 -15.12 -3.04
N LEU A 128 -8.64 -14.48 -2.42
CA LEU A 128 -8.73 -13.01 -2.39
C LEU A 128 -7.56 -12.39 -1.62
N VAL A 129 -7.27 -12.89 -0.42
CA VAL A 129 -6.15 -12.43 0.40
C VAL A 129 -4.83 -12.61 -0.35
N THR A 130 -4.57 -13.80 -0.91
CA THR A 130 -3.31 -14.02 -1.64
C THR A 130 -3.18 -13.15 -2.87
N GLY A 131 -4.26 -12.95 -3.65
CA GLY A 131 -4.26 -12.08 -4.83
C GLY A 131 -4.10 -10.59 -4.52
N VAL A 132 -4.45 -10.13 -3.31
CA VAL A 132 -4.31 -8.72 -2.90
C VAL A 132 -2.97 -8.47 -2.21
N THR A 133 -2.65 -9.23 -1.14
CA THR A 133 -1.54 -8.92 -0.23
C THR A 133 -0.32 -9.82 -0.34
N GLY A 134 -0.37 -10.93 -1.10
CA GLY A 134 0.78 -11.82 -1.32
C GLY A 134 0.63 -13.24 -0.78
N PRO A 135 1.57 -14.16 -1.08
CA PRO A 135 1.54 -15.54 -0.62
C PRO A 135 1.50 -15.62 0.91
N LEU A 136 0.93 -16.68 1.46
CA LEU A 136 0.71 -16.81 2.92
C LEU A 136 2.03 -17.03 3.67
N ALA A 137 2.26 -16.29 4.76
CA ALA A 137 3.44 -16.39 5.63
C ALA A 137 3.45 -17.66 6.50
N LEU A 138 2.27 -18.22 6.77
CA LEU A 138 2.08 -19.54 7.37
C LEU A 138 1.12 -20.35 6.50
N PRO A 139 1.24 -21.68 6.45
CA PRO A 139 0.22 -22.51 5.82
C PRO A 139 -1.15 -22.32 6.50
N SER A 140 -2.22 -22.40 5.70
CA SER A 140 -3.59 -22.42 6.23
C SER A 140 -3.87 -23.75 6.94
N VAL A 141 -4.89 -23.77 7.81
CA VAL A 141 -5.37 -25.01 8.46
C VAL A 141 -5.79 -26.10 7.47
N LEU A 142 -6.01 -25.77 6.20
CA LEU A 142 -6.45 -26.69 5.15
C LEU A 142 -5.28 -27.45 4.50
N HIS A 143 -4.18 -26.74 4.20
CA HIS A 143 -3.04 -27.22 3.40
C HIS A 143 -1.71 -27.33 4.18
N GLY A 144 -1.73 -27.17 5.51
CA GLY A 144 -0.51 -27.05 6.31
C GLY A 144 0.02 -28.35 6.93
N ASP A 145 1.19 -28.78 6.43
CA ASP A 145 1.96 -29.92 6.98
C ASP A 145 3.12 -29.48 7.91
N GLY A 146 3.26 -28.18 8.18
CA GLY A 146 4.28 -27.61 9.07
C GLY A 146 3.90 -27.68 10.57
N PRO A 147 4.83 -27.38 11.51
CA PRO A 147 4.55 -27.47 12.95
C PRO A 147 3.49 -26.48 13.44
N PHE A 148 3.31 -25.37 12.73
CA PHE A 148 2.30 -24.35 12.99
C PHE A 148 1.52 -23.99 11.72
N VAL A 149 0.23 -23.72 11.89
CA VAL A 149 -0.72 -23.31 10.84
C VAL A 149 -1.62 -22.19 11.37
N ALA A 150 -2.19 -21.36 10.52
CA ALA A 150 -3.14 -20.31 10.94
C ALA A 150 -4.50 -20.45 10.24
N LEU A 151 -5.58 -20.06 10.91
CA LEU A 151 -6.94 -20.14 10.35
C LEU A 151 -7.15 -19.09 9.26
N VAL A 152 -6.65 -17.87 9.48
CA VAL A 152 -6.53 -16.83 8.45
C VAL A 152 -5.07 -16.39 8.47
N PRO A 153 -4.17 -17.02 7.70
CA PRO A 153 -2.75 -16.65 7.73
C PRO A 153 -2.53 -15.22 7.22
N ALA A 154 -1.55 -14.52 7.78
CA ALA A 154 -1.08 -13.27 7.21
C ALA A 154 -0.38 -13.54 5.86
N SER A 155 -0.43 -12.61 4.91
CA SER A 155 0.48 -12.65 3.77
C SER A 155 1.92 -12.38 4.22
N GLY A 156 2.85 -13.16 3.68
CA GLY A 156 4.26 -12.82 3.64
C GLY A 156 4.55 -11.88 2.48
N SER A 157 5.69 -11.20 2.56
CA SER A 157 6.15 -10.25 1.55
C SER A 157 7.64 -10.46 1.27
N LEU A 158 8.15 -9.84 0.20
CA LEU A 158 9.57 -9.95 -0.19
C LEU A 158 10.49 -9.37 0.89
N GLU A 159 10.01 -8.39 1.65
CA GLU A 159 10.65 -7.73 2.78
C GLU A 159 10.83 -8.70 3.95
N ASN A 160 9.78 -9.47 4.29
CA ASN A 160 9.88 -10.49 5.34
C ASN A 160 10.83 -11.61 4.92
N GLN A 161 10.70 -12.11 3.68
CA GLN A 161 11.60 -13.12 3.12
C GLN A 161 13.07 -12.66 3.13
N LEU A 162 13.32 -11.39 2.81
CA LEU A 162 14.64 -10.77 2.83
C LEU A 162 15.21 -10.61 4.25
N ILE A 163 14.37 -10.24 5.24
CA ILE A 163 14.76 -10.18 6.65
C ILE A 163 15.09 -11.59 7.18
N ASP A 164 14.27 -12.60 6.86
CA ASP A 164 14.49 -13.99 7.27
C ASP A 164 15.76 -14.58 6.61
N GLU A 165 16.00 -14.28 5.33
CA GLU A 165 17.21 -14.67 4.59
C GLU A 165 18.50 -14.07 5.21
N LEU A 166 18.47 -12.78 5.55
CA LEU A 166 19.63 -12.06 6.07
C LEU A 166 19.89 -12.33 7.55
N PHE A 167 18.85 -12.47 8.37
CA PHE A 167 18.93 -12.36 9.83
C PHE A 167 18.12 -13.42 10.61
N GLY A 168 17.47 -14.39 9.97
CA GLY A 168 16.43 -15.22 10.60
C GLY A 168 16.78 -15.88 11.96
N ALA A 169 18.06 -16.16 12.24
CA ALA A 169 18.56 -16.57 13.56
C ALA A 169 19.81 -15.79 14.02
N ALA A 170 20.08 -14.62 13.43
CA ALA A 170 21.26 -13.79 13.68
C ALA A 170 20.86 -12.37 14.15
N SER A 171 21.75 -11.69 14.87
CA SER A 171 21.53 -10.31 15.32
C SER A 171 21.58 -9.33 14.15
N VAL A 172 20.60 -8.43 14.05
CA VAL A 172 20.58 -7.36 13.03
C VAL A 172 21.69 -6.33 13.32
N PRO A 173 22.53 -5.95 12.34
CA PRO A 173 23.61 -4.97 12.54
C PRO A 173 23.12 -3.56 12.90
N ASP A 174 23.91 -2.85 13.71
CA ASP A 174 23.68 -1.45 14.03
C ASP A 174 23.63 -0.56 12.78
N GLY A 175 22.57 0.24 12.67
CA GLY A 175 22.35 1.13 11.53
C GLY A 175 21.84 0.45 10.25
N PHE A 176 21.47 -0.83 10.29
CA PHE A 176 20.82 -1.50 9.16
C PHE A 176 19.51 -0.80 8.73
N SER A 177 19.34 -0.62 7.41
CA SER A 177 18.18 0.01 6.78
C SER A 177 17.69 -0.88 5.64
N LEU A 178 16.48 -1.42 5.79
CA LEU A 178 15.91 -2.36 4.82
C LEU A 178 15.66 -1.70 3.46
N GLY A 179 15.23 -0.43 3.45
CA GLY A 179 15.08 0.35 2.22
C GLY A 179 16.37 0.44 1.41
N ARG A 180 17.54 0.56 2.06
CA ARG A 180 18.84 0.60 1.37
C ARG A 180 19.28 -0.76 0.82
N GLU A 181 19.05 -1.85 1.55
CA GLU A 181 19.39 -3.21 1.07
C GLU A 181 18.48 -3.61 -0.11
N LEU A 182 17.19 -3.25 -0.07
CA LEU A 182 16.28 -3.40 -1.21
C LEU A 182 16.79 -2.63 -2.44
N ILE A 183 17.22 -1.37 -2.28
CA ILE A 183 17.81 -0.59 -3.38
C ILE A 183 19.05 -1.26 -3.96
N ALA A 184 19.95 -1.74 -3.10
CA ALA A 184 21.18 -2.43 -3.52
C ALA A 184 20.85 -3.68 -4.35
N ARG A 185 19.98 -4.56 -3.83
CA ARG A 185 19.56 -5.79 -4.51
C ARG A 185 18.78 -5.55 -5.80
N ILE A 186 18.03 -4.46 -5.92
CA ILE A 186 17.35 -4.12 -7.18
C ILE A 186 18.39 -3.70 -8.23
N ARG A 187 19.35 -2.82 -7.88
CA ARG A 187 20.36 -2.29 -8.81
C ARG A 187 21.42 -3.32 -9.24
N ASP A 188 21.77 -4.28 -8.38
CA ASP A 188 22.69 -5.37 -8.74
C ASP A 188 21.98 -6.63 -9.30
N GLY A 189 20.65 -6.57 -9.48
CA GLY A 189 19.84 -7.63 -10.07
C GLY A 189 19.51 -8.81 -9.16
N ARG A 190 19.98 -8.83 -7.90
CA ARG A 190 19.61 -9.88 -6.92
C ARG A 190 18.13 -9.89 -6.54
N LEU A 191 17.38 -8.80 -6.77
CA LEU A 191 15.93 -8.71 -6.54
C LEU A 191 15.17 -8.29 -7.80
N VAL A 192 14.63 -9.27 -8.53
CA VAL A 192 13.82 -9.04 -9.73
C VAL A 192 12.39 -8.62 -9.34
N THR A 193 12.09 -7.33 -9.56
CA THR A 193 10.78 -6.74 -9.21
C THR A 193 9.69 -6.98 -10.25
N ARG A 194 10.03 -7.33 -11.50
CA ARG A 194 9.04 -7.59 -12.56
C ARG A 194 8.07 -8.71 -12.12
N PRO A 195 6.75 -8.47 -12.09
CA PRO A 195 5.77 -9.47 -11.70
C PRO A 195 5.58 -10.52 -12.82
N THR A 196 5.08 -11.67 -12.40
CA THR A 196 4.71 -12.84 -13.20
C THR A 196 3.22 -13.13 -13.09
N GLU A 197 2.71 -14.06 -13.91
CA GLU A 197 1.32 -14.48 -13.84
C GLU A 197 1.02 -15.14 -12.48
N GLY A 198 0.00 -14.64 -11.78
CA GLY A 198 -0.33 -15.07 -10.41
C GLY A 198 0.31 -14.25 -9.27
N ASP A 199 1.20 -13.29 -9.55
CA ASP A 199 1.71 -12.38 -8.51
C ASP A 199 0.62 -11.43 -7.98
N ALA A 200 0.67 -11.16 -6.67
CA ALA A 200 -0.28 -10.30 -5.98
C ALA A 200 -0.11 -8.80 -6.29
N TRP A 201 -1.18 -8.02 -6.08
CA TRP A 201 -1.20 -6.57 -6.32
C TRP A 201 -0.04 -5.81 -5.62
N TYR A 202 0.35 -6.23 -4.41
CA TYR A 202 1.51 -5.67 -3.70
C TYR A 202 2.84 -5.76 -4.49
N ARG A 203 3.05 -6.79 -5.31
CA ARG A 203 4.27 -6.89 -6.13
C ARG A 203 4.25 -5.96 -7.33
N TYR A 204 3.08 -5.69 -7.91
CA TYR A 204 2.91 -4.65 -8.93
C TYR A 204 3.23 -3.26 -8.37
N GLN A 205 2.86 -2.99 -7.11
CA GLN A 205 3.23 -1.76 -6.40
C GLN A 205 4.75 -1.61 -6.23
N LEU A 206 5.46 -2.67 -5.80
CA LEU A 206 6.93 -2.66 -5.73
C LEU A 206 7.58 -2.45 -7.11
N HIS A 207 7.05 -3.08 -8.16
CA HIS A 207 7.53 -2.88 -9.53
C HIS A 207 7.28 -1.46 -10.06
N ALA A 208 6.19 -0.82 -9.66
CA ALA A 208 5.88 0.57 -10.00
C ALA A 208 6.81 1.56 -9.29
N ALA A 209 7.25 1.26 -8.06
CA ALA A 209 8.24 2.06 -7.34
C ALA A 209 9.65 1.88 -7.93
N ALA A 210 10.04 0.64 -8.28
CA ALA A 210 11.40 0.33 -8.77
C ALA A 210 11.83 1.13 -10.02
N ALA A 211 10.87 1.62 -10.82
CA ALA A 211 11.14 2.52 -11.95
C ALA A 211 11.88 3.81 -11.58
N LEU A 212 11.84 4.24 -10.31
CA LEU A 212 12.56 5.43 -9.84
C LEU A 212 14.07 5.19 -9.66
N LEU A 213 14.48 3.96 -9.36
CA LEU A 213 15.88 3.65 -9.05
C LEU A 213 16.77 3.66 -10.29
N GLU A 214 16.22 3.16 -11.39
CA GLU A 214 16.83 3.10 -12.72
C GLU A 214 15.75 3.44 -13.77
N PRO A 215 15.51 4.74 -14.04
CA PRO A 215 14.60 5.16 -15.09
C PRO A 215 15.23 4.93 -16.47
N GLU A 216 14.94 3.76 -17.05
CA GLU A 216 15.36 3.35 -18.41
C GLU A 216 14.66 4.12 -19.55
N SER A 217 13.89 5.17 -19.24
CA SER A 217 13.03 5.89 -20.18
C SER A 217 13.83 6.53 -21.32
N GLU A 218 13.65 6.04 -22.54
CA GLU A 218 14.33 6.59 -23.73
C GLU A 218 14.06 8.10 -23.88
N GLY A 219 15.13 8.87 -24.10
CA GLY A 219 15.13 10.33 -24.15
C GLY A 219 15.46 11.04 -22.83
N LEU A 220 15.51 10.34 -21.69
CA LEU A 220 15.79 10.93 -20.37
C LEU A 220 17.23 10.68 -19.90
N ARG A 221 17.92 11.71 -19.39
CA ARG A 221 19.19 11.56 -18.65
C ARG A 221 19.10 12.18 -17.26
N VAL A 222 19.29 11.35 -16.24
CA VAL A 222 19.19 11.73 -14.82
C VAL A 222 20.57 12.12 -14.26
N GLY A 223 20.73 13.39 -13.88
CA GLY A 223 21.91 13.89 -13.18
C GLY A 223 22.01 13.40 -11.72
N PRO A 224 23.21 13.43 -11.10
CA PRO A 224 23.46 12.76 -9.81
C PRO A 224 22.62 13.29 -8.65
N ARG A 225 22.27 14.59 -8.64
CA ARG A 225 21.37 15.18 -7.63
C ARG A 225 19.95 14.60 -7.76
N TYR A 226 19.37 14.65 -8.96
CA TYR A 226 18.05 14.09 -9.22
C TYR A 226 18.01 12.56 -9.03
N ARG A 227 19.12 11.84 -9.26
CA ARG A 227 19.24 10.42 -8.89
C ARG A 227 19.09 10.19 -7.38
N ALA A 228 19.66 11.06 -6.54
CA ALA A 228 19.48 10.99 -5.09
C ALA A 228 18.06 11.41 -4.67
N ASP A 229 17.48 12.44 -5.31
CA ASP A 229 16.06 12.82 -5.09
C ASP A 229 15.11 11.67 -5.48
N LEU A 230 15.39 10.92 -6.56
CA LEU A 230 14.64 9.74 -7.00
C LEU A 230 14.84 8.53 -6.09
N GLU A 231 16.00 8.37 -5.46
CA GLU A 231 16.27 7.32 -4.48
C GLU A 231 15.59 7.59 -3.14
N GLU A 232 15.57 8.86 -2.69
CA GLU A 232 14.66 9.30 -1.62
C GLU A 232 13.19 9.08 -2.03
N ALA A 233 12.81 9.34 -3.28
CA ALA A 233 11.46 9.11 -3.78
C ALA A 233 11.10 7.61 -3.89
N PHE A 234 12.05 6.71 -4.14
CA PHE A 234 11.83 5.27 -4.04
C PHE A 234 11.56 4.85 -2.58
N GLN A 235 12.42 5.26 -1.64
CA GLN A 235 12.22 4.98 -0.21
C GLN A 235 10.89 5.58 0.27
N ALA A 236 10.52 6.75 -0.24
CA ALA A 236 9.21 7.34 -0.03
C ALA A 236 8.08 6.48 -0.63
N LEU A 237 8.05 6.17 -1.94
CA LEU A 237 6.96 5.40 -2.56
C LEU A 237 6.85 3.94 -2.07
N PHE A 238 7.95 3.34 -1.66
CA PHE A 238 7.96 2.07 -0.94
C PHE A 238 7.11 2.16 0.34
N ALA A 239 7.20 3.26 1.09
CA ALA A 239 6.31 3.58 2.21
C ALA A 239 4.95 4.22 1.80
N LEU A 240 4.89 4.89 0.64
CA LEU A 240 3.76 5.69 0.11
C LEU A 240 2.92 4.99 -0.97
N ASN A 241 2.97 3.66 -1.04
CA ASN A 241 1.78 2.87 -1.43
C ASN A 241 0.66 2.96 -0.34
N ARG A 242 0.58 4.12 0.35
CA ARG A 242 -0.25 4.52 1.49
C ARG A 242 -0.44 6.08 1.51
N GLU A 243 -0.98 6.64 0.41
CA GLU A 243 -1.72 7.94 0.27
C GLU A 243 -0.91 9.28 -0.05
N THR A 244 -1.51 10.25 -0.79
CA THR A 244 -0.96 11.60 -1.24
C THR A 244 -2.10 12.69 -1.36
N HIS A 245 -1.99 14.01 -1.68
CA HIS A 245 -0.98 14.94 -2.26
C HIS A 245 -0.93 16.31 -1.48
N VAL A 246 -1.21 17.61 -1.81
CA VAL A 246 -1.27 18.64 -2.93
C VAL A 246 -1.06 20.05 -2.25
N LYS A 247 -0.99 21.33 -2.73
CA LYS A 247 -0.83 22.25 -3.93
C LYS A 247 -0.40 23.66 -3.31
N GLN A 248 -0.24 24.90 -3.83
CA GLN A 248 -0.32 25.73 -5.07
C GLN A 248 0.63 26.98 -4.93
N LEU A 249 0.96 27.74 -6.01
CA LEU A 249 0.93 29.24 -6.17
C LEU A 249 1.77 29.77 -7.39
N ALA A 250 1.60 31.05 -7.81
CA ALA A 250 2.10 31.61 -9.08
C ALA A 250 2.36 33.15 -9.07
N VAL A 251 2.91 33.75 -10.15
CA VAL A 251 2.77 35.17 -10.62
C VAL A 251 3.51 35.40 -11.98
N ALA A 252 3.23 36.48 -12.74
CA ALA A 252 3.72 36.74 -14.11
C ALA A 252 4.21 38.20 -14.37
N VAL A 253 4.96 38.42 -15.47
CA VAL A 253 5.39 39.75 -16.01
C VAL A 253 5.49 39.68 -17.56
N ALA A 254 5.47 40.82 -18.28
CA ALA A 254 5.50 40.91 -19.75
C ALA A 254 6.48 41.96 -20.31
N GLY A 255 6.79 41.88 -21.61
CA GLY A 255 7.41 42.95 -22.41
C GLY A 255 8.81 42.65 -22.97
N GLY A 256 8.91 42.41 -24.28
CA GLY A 256 10.18 42.23 -25.00
C GLY A 256 9.98 41.79 -26.46
N ALA A 257 10.97 42.01 -27.33
CA ALA A 257 10.90 41.59 -28.74
C ALA A 257 10.90 40.06 -28.88
N MET A 258 10.12 39.53 -29.83
CA MET A 258 9.92 38.08 -29.97
C MET A 258 11.12 37.38 -30.62
N SER A 259 12.05 36.91 -29.79
CA SER A 259 12.75 35.65 -30.07
C SER A 259 11.80 34.49 -29.80
N LEU A 260 11.91 33.39 -30.58
CA LEU A 260 11.06 32.23 -30.36
C LEU A 260 11.59 31.45 -29.15
N ARG A 261 11.06 31.74 -27.96
CA ARG A 261 11.48 31.06 -26.73
C ARG A 261 10.83 29.68 -26.63
N VAL A 262 11.67 28.65 -26.53
CA VAL A 262 11.24 27.25 -26.36
C VAL A 262 11.82 26.70 -25.06
N ALA A 263 10.95 26.12 -24.23
CA ALA A 263 11.28 25.53 -22.94
C ALA A 263 10.66 24.13 -22.85
N PRO A 264 11.19 23.21 -22.01
CA PRO A 264 10.55 21.92 -21.78
C PRO A 264 9.17 22.10 -21.17
N GLN A 265 8.12 21.62 -21.85
CA GLN A 265 6.76 21.65 -21.32
C GLN A 265 6.54 20.43 -20.42
N VAL A 266 6.72 20.61 -19.11
CA VAL A 266 6.52 19.56 -18.10
C VAL A 266 5.38 19.98 -17.16
N SER A 267 4.20 19.38 -17.33
CA SER A 267 3.03 19.60 -16.45
C SER A 267 2.69 18.40 -15.56
N VAL A 268 3.35 17.26 -15.78
CA VAL A 268 3.29 16.04 -14.99
C VAL A 268 4.74 15.53 -14.81
N GLU A 269 5.02 14.70 -13.80
CA GLU A 269 6.38 14.21 -13.61
C GLU A 269 6.80 13.31 -14.81
N PRO A 270 8.06 13.38 -15.30
CA PRO A 270 8.49 12.67 -16.51
C PRO A 270 8.76 11.17 -16.24
N LEU A 271 7.76 10.47 -15.71
CA LEU A 271 7.83 9.08 -15.23
C LEU A 271 6.66 8.25 -15.81
N PRO A 272 6.53 8.12 -17.15
CA PRO A 272 5.37 7.47 -17.75
C PRO A 272 5.28 5.97 -17.39
N GLU A 273 6.41 5.30 -17.19
CA GLU A 273 6.49 3.93 -16.69
C GLU A 273 5.83 3.77 -15.31
N HIS A 274 5.96 4.76 -14.43
CA HIS A 274 5.35 4.72 -13.10
C HIS A 274 3.82 4.77 -13.21
N TYR A 275 3.28 5.77 -13.94
CA TYR A 275 1.83 5.92 -14.11
C TYR A 275 1.19 4.73 -14.83
N GLY A 276 1.84 4.18 -15.86
CA GLY A 276 1.38 2.96 -16.53
C GLY A 276 1.28 1.77 -15.57
N ARG A 277 2.33 1.50 -14.79
CA ARG A 277 2.36 0.40 -13.81
C ARG A 277 1.34 0.57 -12.67
N VAL A 278 1.07 1.80 -12.24
CA VAL A 278 0.01 2.08 -11.24
C VAL A 278 -1.38 1.78 -11.82
N ALA A 279 -1.64 2.17 -13.07
CA ALA A 279 -2.88 1.82 -13.77
C ALA A 279 -3.04 0.29 -13.93
N ASP A 280 -1.98 -0.42 -14.32
CA ASP A 280 -1.98 -1.91 -14.38
C ASP A 280 -2.32 -2.54 -13.02
N GLY A 281 -1.86 -1.95 -11.93
CA GLY A 281 -2.19 -2.36 -10.56
C GLY A 281 -3.69 -2.25 -10.26
N TYR A 282 -4.33 -1.13 -10.59
CA TYR A 282 -5.77 -0.96 -10.39
C TYR A 282 -6.61 -1.89 -11.29
N ALA A 283 -6.19 -2.09 -12.54
CA ALA A 283 -6.79 -3.07 -13.44
C ALA A 283 -6.69 -4.50 -12.87
N CYS A 284 -5.59 -4.85 -12.22
CA CYS A 284 -5.42 -6.13 -11.55
C CYS A 284 -6.34 -6.27 -10.33
N LEU A 285 -6.42 -5.24 -9.48
CA LEU A 285 -7.32 -5.24 -8.32
C LEU A 285 -8.79 -5.42 -8.74
N ALA A 286 -9.22 -4.76 -9.83
CA ALA A 286 -10.55 -4.92 -10.39
C ALA A 286 -10.84 -6.37 -10.85
N ARG A 287 -9.87 -7.03 -11.52
CA ARG A 287 -9.99 -8.45 -11.91
C ARG A 287 -10.11 -9.36 -10.68
N ASN A 288 -9.24 -9.20 -9.69
CA ASN A 288 -9.20 -10.08 -8.51
C ASN A 288 -10.50 -10.00 -7.70
N ILE A 289 -11.10 -8.80 -7.57
CA ILE A 289 -12.41 -8.63 -6.91
C ILE A 289 -13.54 -9.25 -7.76
N ALA A 290 -13.52 -9.05 -9.09
CA ALA A 290 -14.54 -9.61 -9.99
C ALA A 290 -14.47 -11.15 -10.13
N GLU A 291 -13.31 -11.75 -9.93
CA GLU A 291 -13.13 -13.21 -9.93
C GLU A 291 -13.69 -13.87 -8.66
N VAL A 292 -13.56 -13.22 -7.51
CA VAL A 292 -14.00 -13.77 -6.21
C VAL A 292 -15.49 -13.49 -5.93
N PHE A 293 -15.98 -12.29 -6.28
CA PHE A 293 -17.34 -11.84 -5.97
C PHE A 293 -18.24 -11.69 -7.22
N GLY A 294 -17.78 -12.16 -8.37
CA GLY A 294 -18.45 -11.98 -9.66
C GLY A 294 -18.40 -10.53 -10.19
N PRO A 295 -18.67 -10.31 -11.50
CA PRO A 295 -18.61 -8.98 -12.13
C PRO A 295 -19.69 -8.02 -11.63
N GLY A 296 -20.75 -8.53 -10.98
CA GLY A 296 -21.82 -7.72 -10.41
C GLY A 296 -21.43 -6.95 -9.15
N VAL A 297 -20.55 -7.49 -8.30
CA VAL A 297 -20.22 -6.87 -6.99
C VAL A 297 -19.40 -5.59 -7.08
N PRO A 298 -18.32 -5.48 -7.91
CA PRO A 298 -17.67 -4.19 -8.16
C PRO A 298 -18.66 -3.12 -8.61
N SER A 299 -19.60 -3.49 -9.48
CA SER A 299 -20.65 -2.61 -9.98
C SER A 299 -21.70 -2.26 -8.92
N GLY A 300 -21.98 -3.15 -7.96
CA GLY A 300 -23.01 -2.97 -6.93
C GLY A 300 -22.54 -2.21 -5.67
N HIS A 301 -21.33 -2.49 -5.20
CA HIS A 301 -20.80 -1.98 -3.94
C HIS A 301 -20.32 -0.52 -4.05
N ARG A 302 -20.25 0.24 -2.95
CA ARG A 302 -19.80 1.65 -2.92
C ARG A 302 -18.65 1.85 -1.95
N LEU A 303 -17.74 2.80 -2.25
CA LEU A 303 -16.59 3.10 -1.40
C LEU A 303 -16.96 3.65 0.00
N ALA A 304 -18.11 4.33 0.09
CA ALA A 304 -18.67 4.90 1.31
C ALA A 304 -20.19 5.09 1.13
N PRO A 305 -20.98 5.32 2.20
CA PRO A 305 -22.37 5.74 2.08
C PRO A 305 -22.49 7.00 1.19
N GLY A 306 -23.24 6.90 0.09
CA GLY A 306 -23.36 7.96 -0.92
C GLY A 306 -22.17 8.14 -1.87
N GLY A 307 -21.02 7.50 -1.62
CA GLY A 307 -19.82 7.55 -2.47
C GLY A 307 -19.97 6.80 -3.82
N PRO A 308 -18.97 6.88 -4.72
CA PRO A 308 -19.01 6.19 -6.01
C PRO A 308 -19.06 4.66 -5.85
N ARG A 309 -19.49 3.95 -6.91
CA ARG A 309 -19.42 2.48 -6.93
C ARG A 309 -17.95 2.05 -6.99
N LEU A 310 -17.65 0.86 -6.47
CA LEU A 310 -16.28 0.34 -6.40
C LEU A 310 -15.67 0.15 -7.81
N GLY A 311 -16.44 -0.38 -8.75
CA GLY A 311 -16.07 -0.53 -10.16
C GLY A 311 -15.85 0.82 -10.84
N ASP A 312 -16.79 1.77 -10.69
CA ASP A 312 -16.66 3.13 -11.23
C ASP A 312 -15.35 3.78 -10.75
N ALA A 313 -15.06 3.68 -9.44
CA ALA A 313 -13.88 4.30 -8.85
C ALA A 313 -12.55 3.61 -9.26
N LEU A 314 -12.56 2.29 -9.48
CA LEU A 314 -11.41 1.56 -9.99
C LEU A 314 -11.12 1.90 -11.46
N ALA A 315 -12.17 2.04 -12.28
CA ALA A 315 -12.04 2.48 -13.68
C ALA A 315 -11.61 3.96 -13.77
N ASP A 316 -12.13 4.82 -12.89
CA ASP A 316 -11.80 6.25 -12.84
C ASP A 316 -10.33 6.50 -12.45
N ILE A 317 -9.82 5.78 -11.45
CA ILE A 317 -8.42 5.90 -11.03
C ILE A 317 -7.46 5.26 -12.05
N GLU A 318 -7.84 4.14 -12.70
CA GLU A 318 -7.06 3.60 -13.83
C GLU A 318 -6.98 4.64 -14.96
N ALA A 319 -8.12 5.20 -15.39
CA ALA A 319 -8.18 6.20 -16.45
C ALA A 319 -7.38 7.48 -16.10
N LEU A 320 -7.37 7.89 -14.84
CA LEU A 320 -6.54 9.01 -14.36
C LEU A 320 -5.04 8.72 -14.56
N PHE A 321 -4.57 7.54 -14.17
CA PHE A 321 -3.16 7.16 -14.32
C PHE A 321 -2.77 6.86 -15.77
N ARG A 322 -3.65 6.30 -16.60
CA ARG A 322 -3.42 6.19 -18.06
C ARG A 322 -3.33 7.56 -18.74
N GLY A 323 -4.11 8.54 -18.28
CA GLY A 323 -4.00 9.92 -18.74
C GLY A 323 -2.68 10.58 -18.33
N ALA A 324 -2.21 10.34 -17.10
CA ALA A 324 -0.89 10.79 -16.64
C ALA A 324 0.25 10.14 -17.44
N GLU A 325 0.17 8.84 -17.74
CA GLU A 325 1.10 8.17 -18.66
C GLU A 325 1.10 8.85 -20.04
N ALA A 326 -0.07 9.07 -20.64
CA ALA A 326 -0.19 9.63 -21.98
C ALA A 326 0.46 11.03 -22.08
N VAL A 327 0.13 11.93 -21.15
CA VAL A 327 0.71 13.29 -21.10
C VAL A 327 2.20 13.26 -20.82
N SER A 328 2.69 12.37 -19.96
CA SER A 328 4.12 12.24 -19.66
C SER A 328 4.91 11.74 -20.88
N ARG A 329 4.37 10.79 -21.66
CA ARG A 329 4.98 10.34 -22.93
C ARG A 329 4.95 11.38 -24.04
N GLU A 330 3.89 12.17 -24.11
CA GLU A 330 3.76 13.32 -25.03
C GLU A 330 4.83 14.37 -24.73
N GLN A 331 4.98 14.75 -23.45
CA GLN A 331 5.93 15.78 -23.01
C GLN A 331 7.39 15.35 -23.11
N LEU A 332 7.67 14.04 -23.07
CA LEU A 332 8.96 13.45 -23.39
C LEU A 332 9.21 13.24 -24.90
N GLY A 333 8.24 13.55 -25.76
CA GLY A 333 8.34 13.35 -27.22
C GLY A 333 8.31 11.87 -27.66
N GLN A 334 8.00 10.93 -26.76
CA GLN A 334 7.97 9.49 -27.03
C GLN A 334 6.75 9.06 -27.85
N ARG A 335 5.65 9.82 -27.78
CA ARG A 335 4.39 9.55 -28.49
C ARG A 335 3.71 10.87 -28.88
N PRO A 336 2.91 10.90 -29.97
CA PRO A 336 2.02 12.03 -30.25
C PRO A 336 0.92 12.14 -29.19
N ALA A 337 0.31 13.33 -29.10
CA ALA A 337 -0.80 13.61 -28.19
C ALA A 337 -2.00 12.68 -28.44
N ASP A 338 -2.44 11.97 -27.39
CA ASP A 338 -3.67 11.16 -27.39
C ASP A 338 -4.71 11.83 -26.48
N PHE A 339 -5.49 12.74 -27.06
CA PHE A 339 -6.51 13.50 -26.34
C PHE A 339 -7.57 12.60 -25.68
N ALA A 340 -7.88 11.44 -26.26
CA ALA A 340 -8.84 10.52 -25.68
C ALA A 340 -8.31 9.97 -24.34
N ARG A 341 -7.05 9.55 -24.30
CA ARG A 341 -6.40 9.07 -23.06
C ARG A 341 -6.10 10.19 -22.07
N SER A 342 -5.59 11.34 -22.52
CA SER A 342 -5.20 12.44 -21.62
C SER A 342 -6.38 13.20 -21.00
N SER A 343 -7.56 13.18 -21.65
CA SER A 343 -8.77 13.91 -21.23
C SER A 343 -9.08 13.81 -19.73
N ARG A 344 -9.10 12.59 -19.16
CA ARG A 344 -9.42 12.35 -17.75
C ARG A 344 -8.41 12.98 -16.79
N PHE A 345 -7.13 12.97 -17.16
CA PHE A 345 -6.06 13.56 -16.38
C PHE A 345 -6.07 15.09 -16.45
N HIS A 346 -6.29 15.69 -17.62
CA HIS A 346 -6.44 17.14 -17.72
C HIS A 346 -7.65 17.67 -16.94
N ALA A 347 -8.78 16.96 -16.98
CA ALA A 347 -9.96 17.30 -16.18
C ALA A 347 -9.66 17.26 -14.66
N TRP A 348 -8.91 16.25 -14.18
CA TRP A 348 -8.43 16.21 -12.80
C TRP A 348 -7.44 17.34 -12.50
N GLN A 349 -6.45 17.57 -13.36
CA GLN A 349 -5.38 18.55 -13.15
C GLN A 349 -5.93 19.97 -12.93
N ALA A 350 -6.98 20.33 -13.69
CA ALA A 350 -7.70 21.59 -13.54
C ALA A 350 -8.41 21.71 -12.17
N GLN A 351 -8.95 20.62 -11.62
CA GLN A 351 -9.80 20.61 -10.42
C GLN A 351 -9.10 20.09 -9.15
N SER A 352 -7.85 19.60 -9.24
CA SER A 352 -7.11 18.96 -8.13
C SER A 352 -6.67 19.91 -7.00
N GLY A 353 -7.22 21.12 -6.91
CA GLY A 353 -7.20 21.92 -5.68
C GLY A 353 -8.34 21.56 -4.72
N ASP A 354 -9.41 20.96 -5.25
CA ASP A 354 -10.65 20.64 -4.55
C ASP A 354 -10.92 19.14 -4.37
N ASP A 355 -10.06 18.30 -4.95
CA ASP A 355 -10.02 16.86 -4.72
C ASP A 355 -9.84 16.54 -3.21
N PRO A 356 -10.84 15.92 -2.55
CA PRO A 356 -10.78 15.61 -1.13
C PRO A 356 -9.72 14.58 -0.75
N ALA A 357 -9.28 13.70 -1.67
CA ALA A 357 -8.23 12.74 -1.38
C ALA A 357 -6.93 13.46 -1.00
N LEU A 358 -6.66 14.58 -1.66
CA LEU A 358 -5.42 15.34 -1.49
C LEU A 358 -5.46 16.32 -0.29
N ARG A 359 -6.50 16.22 0.55
CA ARG A 359 -6.67 16.92 1.82
C ARG A 359 -6.47 15.98 3.04
N GLN A 360 -6.10 14.72 2.81
CA GLN A 360 -5.89 13.71 3.86
C GLN A 360 -4.56 13.92 4.61
N ASP A 361 -4.52 13.52 5.88
CA ASP A 361 -3.32 13.61 6.72
C ASP A 361 -2.40 12.41 6.48
N LEU A 362 -1.38 12.62 5.66
CA LEU A 362 -0.46 11.56 5.20
C LEU A 362 0.50 11.06 6.30
N ARG A 363 0.45 11.62 7.51
CA ARG A 363 1.32 11.22 8.61
C ARG A 363 0.95 9.82 9.09
N VAL A 364 1.90 8.90 9.02
CA VAL A 364 1.73 7.50 9.45
C VAL A 364 3.08 6.90 9.84
N ALA A 365 3.09 6.09 10.90
CA ALA A 365 4.21 5.19 11.22
C ALA A 365 3.79 3.76 10.90
N VAL A 366 4.68 3.01 10.25
CA VAL A 366 4.49 1.61 9.87
C VAL A 366 5.64 0.80 10.48
N PRO A 367 5.36 -0.28 11.25
CA PRO A 367 6.39 -1.19 11.71
C PRO A 367 6.98 -1.97 10.53
N VAL A 368 8.30 -2.10 10.50
CA VAL A 368 9.05 -2.82 9.46
C VAL A 368 9.52 -4.16 9.99
N TRP A 369 10.21 -4.15 11.15
CA TRP A 369 10.62 -5.36 11.86
C TRP A 369 10.77 -5.08 13.37
N ARG A 370 10.81 -6.14 14.18
CA ARG A 370 10.97 -6.06 15.64
C ARG A 370 12.33 -6.59 16.05
N ASP A 371 13.04 -5.82 16.87
CA ASP A 371 14.19 -6.33 17.61
C ASP A 371 13.69 -7.06 18.87
N VAL A 372 13.99 -8.35 18.98
CA VAL A 372 13.58 -9.17 20.13
C VAL A 372 14.57 -9.05 21.30
N GLU A 373 15.85 -8.79 21.01
CA GLU A 373 16.91 -8.65 22.02
C GLU A 373 16.85 -7.26 22.67
N ARG A 374 16.72 -6.20 21.86
CA ARG A 374 16.62 -4.80 22.30
C ARG A 374 15.19 -4.41 22.70
N GLY A 375 14.19 -5.22 22.33
CA GLY A 375 12.78 -5.01 22.64
C GLY A 375 12.10 -3.89 21.83
N THR A 376 12.78 -3.31 20.84
CA THR A 376 12.32 -2.19 20.01
C THR A 376 11.64 -2.65 18.72
N VAL A 377 11.04 -1.70 18.00
CA VAL A 377 10.48 -1.90 16.65
C VAL A 377 11.08 -0.86 15.72
N ARG A 378 11.69 -1.30 14.61
CA ARG A 378 12.05 -0.42 13.50
C ARG A 378 10.76 0.04 12.84
N ILE A 379 10.50 1.34 12.83
CA ILE A 379 9.41 1.95 12.09
C ILE A 379 9.95 2.76 10.90
N CYS A 380 9.20 2.77 9.81
CA CYS A 380 9.28 3.82 8.79
C CYS A 380 8.10 4.78 9.02
N ALA A 381 8.37 6.08 9.11
CA ALA A 381 7.37 7.10 9.41
C ALA A 381 7.37 8.21 8.36
N THR A 382 6.19 8.45 7.76
CA THR A 382 5.91 9.61 6.91
C THR A 382 5.51 10.79 7.78
N LEU A 383 6.19 11.92 7.63
CA LEU A 383 6.06 13.11 8.47
C LEU A 383 5.22 14.22 7.81
N GLY A 384 4.89 14.05 6.53
CA GLY A 384 4.18 15.02 5.69
C GLY A 384 4.81 15.12 4.30
N VAL A 385 4.48 16.17 3.55
CA VAL A 385 5.06 16.49 2.24
C VAL A 385 5.86 17.80 2.27
N ARG A 386 6.93 17.85 1.47
CA ARG A 386 7.65 19.07 1.14
C ARG A 386 7.54 19.36 -0.36
N ALA A 387 7.37 20.63 -0.70
CA ALA A 387 7.63 21.10 -2.05
C ALA A 387 9.13 20.98 -2.36
N ARG A 388 9.49 20.38 -3.50
CA ARG A 388 10.83 20.54 -4.12
C ARG A 388 10.66 21.29 -5.43
N GLN A 389 11.51 22.29 -5.66
CA GLN A 389 11.60 22.97 -6.94
C GLN A 389 12.52 22.15 -7.87
N LEU A 390 12.07 21.92 -9.11
CA LEU A 390 12.85 21.28 -10.17
C LEU A 390 13.06 22.28 -11.31
N ASP A 391 14.23 22.21 -11.95
CA ASP A 391 14.54 22.95 -13.16
C ASP A 391 14.76 21.97 -14.32
N PHE A 392 14.02 22.18 -15.41
CA PHE A 392 14.02 21.36 -16.61
C PHE A 392 14.71 22.10 -17.74
N THR A 393 15.68 21.45 -18.39
CA THR A 393 16.39 21.98 -19.57
C THR A 393 16.49 20.91 -20.65
N PHE A 394 16.52 21.31 -21.91
CA PHE A 394 16.81 20.38 -23.01
C PHE A 394 18.29 19.96 -22.95
N GLU A 395 18.59 18.66 -22.81
CA GLU A 395 19.97 18.16 -22.94
C GLU A 395 20.50 18.36 -24.38
N ARG A 396 19.61 18.16 -25.36
CA ARG A 396 19.81 18.51 -26.76
C ARG A 396 18.63 19.37 -27.20
N SER A 397 18.91 20.58 -27.68
CA SER A 397 17.92 21.47 -28.28
C SER A 397 17.11 20.77 -29.37
N PRO A 398 15.76 20.78 -29.31
CA PRO A 398 14.94 20.26 -30.40
C PRO A 398 15.01 21.18 -31.64
N GLN A 399 14.82 20.60 -32.82
CA GLN A 399 14.59 21.40 -34.03
C GLN A 399 13.19 22.00 -33.99
N VAL A 400 13.08 23.31 -34.19
CA VAL A 400 11.82 24.05 -34.12
C VAL A 400 11.41 24.45 -35.52
N HIS A 401 10.18 24.15 -35.90
CA HIS A 401 9.63 24.47 -37.23
C HIS A 401 8.41 25.38 -37.09
N VAL A 402 8.33 26.40 -37.95
CA VAL A 402 7.19 27.31 -38.09
C VAL A 402 6.73 27.24 -39.55
N ASP A 403 5.46 26.97 -39.79
CA ASP A 403 4.85 26.81 -41.12
C ASP A 403 5.63 25.88 -42.07
N GLY A 404 6.27 24.85 -41.51
CA GLY A 404 7.07 23.86 -42.25
C GLY A 404 8.52 24.25 -42.53
N GLN A 405 9.00 25.42 -42.09
CA GLN A 405 10.40 25.84 -42.22
C GLN A 405 11.12 25.84 -40.85
N GLU A 406 12.40 25.52 -40.83
CA GLU A 406 13.22 25.57 -39.60
C GLU A 406 13.34 27.02 -39.09
N ALA A 407 12.98 27.23 -37.83
CA ALA A 407 12.89 28.54 -37.21
C ALA A 407 14.28 29.13 -36.93
N ARG A 408 14.44 30.42 -37.27
CA ARG A 408 15.63 31.22 -36.93
C ARG A 408 15.39 31.94 -35.60
N ASP A 409 16.47 32.33 -34.94
CA ASP A 409 16.46 33.12 -33.69
C ASP A 409 15.65 32.48 -32.54
N VAL A 410 15.74 31.15 -32.44
CA VAL A 410 15.19 30.34 -31.34
C VAL A 410 16.04 30.51 -30.08
N MET A 411 15.40 30.81 -28.94
CA MET A 411 16.04 30.84 -27.64
C MET A 411 15.56 29.68 -26.77
N PHE A 412 16.45 28.76 -26.43
CA PHE A 412 16.15 27.71 -25.46
C PHE A 412 16.26 28.25 -24.03
N SER A 413 15.26 27.98 -23.19
CA SER A 413 15.25 28.37 -21.78
C SER A 413 14.89 27.21 -20.87
N ALA A 414 15.33 27.26 -19.62
CA ALA A 414 14.81 26.38 -18.58
C ALA A 414 13.31 26.62 -18.35
N ALA A 415 12.60 25.58 -17.93
CA ALA A 415 11.32 25.68 -17.25
C ALA A 415 11.52 25.26 -15.79
N SER A 416 10.81 25.87 -14.84
CA SER A 416 10.86 25.46 -13.43
C SER A 416 9.49 24.96 -12.99
N GLY A 417 9.47 23.84 -12.24
CA GLY A 417 8.26 23.25 -11.68
C GLY A 417 8.40 22.96 -10.19
N THR A 418 7.29 22.59 -9.56
CA THR A 418 7.26 22.14 -8.15
C THR A 418 6.66 20.75 -8.07
N ILE A 419 7.43 19.78 -7.57
CA ILE A 419 6.91 18.47 -7.17
C ILE A 419 6.63 18.45 -5.66
N LEU A 420 5.71 17.60 -5.23
CA LEU A 420 5.55 17.27 -3.82
C LEU A 420 6.21 15.93 -3.52
N SER A 421 7.09 15.95 -2.53
CA SER A 421 7.87 14.79 -2.11
C SER A 421 7.61 14.55 -0.63
N ALA A 422 7.28 13.31 -0.27
CA ALA A 422 7.09 12.95 1.13
C ALA A 422 8.40 13.11 1.92
N VAL A 423 8.26 13.38 3.21
CA VAL A 423 9.36 13.45 4.16
C VAL A 423 9.26 12.21 5.04
N THR A 424 10.21 11.28 4.93
CA THR A 424 10.22 10.01 5.65
C THR A 424 11.43 9.89 6.59
N ILE A 425 11.30 9.06 7.64
CA ILE A 425 12.41 8.62 8.50
C ILE A 425 12.26 7.13 8.87
N GLU A 426 13.35 6.39 8.92
CA GLU A 426 13.43 5.07 9.58
C GLU A 426 14.07 5.21 10.98
N CYS A 427 13.38 4.81 12.05
CA CYS A 427 13.86 4.93 13.44
C CYS A 427 13.44 3.74 14.30
N ASP A 428 14.07 3.56 15.46
CA ASP A 428 13.71 2.52 16.43
C ASP A 428 12.84 3.13 17.54
N VAL A 429 11.73 2.48 17.88
CA VAL A 429 10.83 2.94 18.95
C VAL A 429 10.49 1.81 19.92
N THR A 430 10.21 2.14 21.18
CA THR A 430 9.68 1.13 22.13
C THR A 430 8.19 0.84 21.85
N LYS A 431 7.50 1.82 21.25
CA LYS A 431 6.06 1.81 20.98
C LYS A 431 5.76 2.46 19.63
N VAL A 432 5.15 1.70 18.71
CA VAL A 432 4.67 2.24 17.42
C VAL A 432 3.56 3.27 17.67
N PRO A 433 3.69 4.53 17.20
CA PRO A 433 2.68 5.56 17.40
C PRO A 433 1.49 5.41 16.45
N THR A 434 0.30 5.84 16.87
CA THR A 434 -0.84 6.02 15.97
C THR A 434 -0.67 7.25 15.06
N ARG A 435 -1.50 7.40 14.02
CA ARG A 435 -1.56 8.64 13.21
C ARG A 435 -1.68 9.89 14.11
N SER A 436 -2.51 9.85 15.15
CA SER A 436 -2.69 10.96 16.11
C SER A 436 -1.49 11.21 17.03
N GLU A 437 -0.82 10.16 17.51
CA GLU A 437 0.40 10.31 18.34
C GLU A 437 1.56 10.90 17.51
N LEU A 438 1.79 10.36 16.30
CA LEU A 438 2.80 10.89 15.38
C LEU A 438 2.48 12.33 14.94
N ARG A 439 1.20 12.64 14.71
CA ARG A 439 0.71 13.98 14.40
C ARG A 439 1.09 15.00 15.48
N ALA A 440 0.87 14.68 16.76
CA ALA A 440 1.24 15.55 17.86
C ALA A 440 2.76 15.81 17.90
N ILE A 441 3.57 14.76 17.75
CA ILE A 441 5.04 14.86 17.69
C ILE A 441 5.49 15.74 16.51
N CYS A 442 4.82 15.66 15.34
CA CYS A 442 5.10 16.52 14.18
C CYS A 442 4.54 17.96 14.30
N GLU A 443 3.67 18.22 15.28
CA GLU A 443 3.15 19.55 15.58
C GLU A 443 4.01 20.27 16.64
N GLU A 444 4.60 19.51 17.58
CA GLU A 444 5.61 19.97 18.52
C GLU A 444 7.00 20.15 17.87
N HIS A 445 7.45 19.19 17.06
CA HIS A 445 8.77 19.19 16.44
C HIS A 445 8.68 19.36 14.92
N ARG A 446 9.44 20.31 14.37
CA ARG A 446 9.33 20.75 12.96
C ARG A 446 10.48 20.30 12.04
N THR A 447 11.40 19.46 12.53
CA THR A 447 12.47 18.88 11.70
C THR A 447 12.49 17.36 11.80
N PRO A 448 12.85 16.62 10.74
CA PRO A 448 12.92 15.15 10.78
C PRO A 448 13.87 14.62 11.86
N ARG A 449 14.94 15.36 12.18
CA ARG A 449 15.89 15.00 13.25
C ARG A 449 15.28 15.16 14.66
N ALA A 450 14.48 16.21 14.90
CA ALA A 450 13.82 16.39 16.19
C ALA A 450 12.64 15.42 16.37
N ILE A 451 11.85 15.19 15.30
CA ILE A 451 10.76 14.20 15.29
C ILE A 451 11.32 12.79 15.55
N ARG A 452 12.42 12.42 14.89
CA ARG A 452 13.18 11.20 15.15
C ARG A 452 13.53 11.06 16.63
N ALA A 453 14.21 12.06 17.21
CA ALA A 453 14.71 11.97 18.58
C ALA A 453 13.57 11.85 19.62
N ALA A 454 12.39 12.43 19.34
CA ALA A 454 11.22 12.30 20.18
C ALA A 454 10.53 10.93 20.06
N LEU A 455 10.57 10.31 18.87
CA LEU A 455 10.11 8.93 18.65
C LEU A 455 11.04 7.92 19.32
N GLU A 456 12.35 8.10 19.17
CA GLU A 456 13.40 7.24 19.77
C GLU A 456 13.46 7.35 21.31
N ALA A 457 12.78 8.33 21.90
CA ALA A 457 12.68 8.55 23.35
C ALA A 457 11.34 8.10 23.98
N GLY A 458 10.44 7.43 23.23
CA GLY A 458 9.05 7.12 23.64
C GLY A 458 8.58 5.67 23.48
#